data_AF-G2FPC8-F1
#
_entry.id   AF-G2FPC8-F1
#
_cell.length_a   1.000
_cell.length_b   1.000
_cell.length_c   1.000
_cell.angle_alpha   90.00
_cell.angle_beta   90.00
_cell.angle_gamma   90.00
#
_symmetry.space_group_name_H-M   'P 1'
#
loop_
_entity.id
_entity.type
_entity.pdbx_description
1 polymer ?
#
loop_
_entity_poly.entity_id
_entity_poly.type
_entity_poly.pdbx_seq_one_letter_code
_entity_poly.pdbx_strand_id
1 'polypeptide(L)'
;FLVDDAVAYGIVGLADSVVAPTGDNAKQYIDYLIENKVPFHLCTPCARTRLFGEDQFIEGAKLSTASVLIDLAAESKVFTF
;
A
#
# COMPACT_ATOMS: atom_id res chain seq x y z
N PHE A 1 2.49 0.26 5.72
CA PHE A 1 2.71 -1.12 5.23
C PHE A 1 1.34 -1.68 4.85
N LEU A 2 1.18 -2.24 3.66
CA LEU A 2 -0.09 -2.77 3.15
C LEU A 2 -0.07 -4.31 3.26
N VAL A 3 -1.05 -4.86 3.99
CA VAL A 3 -1.20 -6.29 4.27
C VAL A 3 -2.56 -6.76 3.74
N ASP A 4 -2.70 -8.07 3.50
CA ASP A 4 -3.93 -8.71 3.03
C ASP A 4 -4.51 -8.08 1.78
N ASP A 5 -5.76 -7.60 1.81
CA ASP A 5 -6.40 -6.95 0.65
C ASP A 5 -5.86 -5.56 0.36
N ALA A 6 -5.27 -4.89 1.35
CA ALA A 6 -4.75 -3.53 1.19
C ALA A 6 -3.59 -3.46 0.18
N VAL A 7 -2.95 -4.58 -0.15
CA VAL A 7 -1.93 -4.62 -1.22
C VAL A 7 -2.50 -4.21 -2.58
N ALA A 8 -3.82 -4.31 -2.80
CA ALA A 8 -4.46 -3.81 -4.01
C ALA A 8 -4.28 -2.29 -4.18
N TYR A 9 -4.19 -1.52 -3.08
CA TYR A 9 -3.95 -0.07 -3.17
C TYR A 9 -2.56 0.29 -3.68
N GLY A 10 -1.62 -0.66 -3.68
CA GLY A 10 -0.29 -0.49 -4.27
C GLY A 10 -0.25 -0.72 -5.78
N ILE A 11 -1.38 -1.04 -6.42
CA ILE A 11 -1.46 -1.38 -7.85
C ILE A 11 -2.12 -0.25 -8.61
N VAL A 12 -1.53 0.15 -9.73
CA VAL A 12 -2.04 1.22 -10.59
C VAL A 12 -3.49 0.94 -10.98
N GLY A 13 -4.36 1.91 -10.71
CA GLY A 13 -5.78 1.89 -11.08
C GLY A 13 -6.71 1.15 -10.11
N LEU A 14 -6.21 0.31 -9.20
CA LEU A 14 -7.09 -0.47 -8.31
C LEU A 14 -7.69 0.35 -7.16
N ALA A 15 -7.07 1.49 -6.81
CA ALA A 15 -7.59 2.39 -5.78
C ALA A 15 -8.54 3.47 -6.34
N ASP A 16 -8.64 3.62 -7.67
CA ASP A 16 -9.30 4.75 -8.31
C ASP A 16 -10.81 4.82 -8.01
N SER A 17 -11.45 3.67 -7.81
CA SER A 17 -12.88 3.55 -7.52
C SER A 17 -13.21 3.41 -6.03
N VAL A 18 -12.21 3.50 -5.15
CA VAL A 18 -12.39 3.31 -3.71
C VAL A 18 -12.80 4.65 -3.10
N VAL A 19 -14.04 4.72 -2.62
CA VAL A 19 -14.65 5.95 -2.10
C VAL A 19 -15.25 5.69 -0.73
N ALA A 20 -14.92 6.53 0.24
CA ALA A 20 -15.50 6.48 1.58
C ALA A 20 -16.94 7.03 1.57
N PRO A 21 -17.80 6.66 2.55
CA PRO A 21 -19.15 7.22 2.67
C PRO A 21 -19.21 8.75 2.79
N THR A 22 -18.12 9.38 3.22
CA THR A 22 -17.94 10.84 3.30
C THR A 22 -17.72 11.50 1.93
N GLY A 23 -17.51 10.70 0.87
CA GLY A 23 -17.23 11.17 -0.48
C GLY A 23 -15.74 11.23 -0.82
N ASP A 24 -14.86 10.95 0.14
CA ASP A 24 -13.42 10.98 -0.08
C ASP A 24 -12.97 9.79 -0.94
N ASN A 25 -12.26 10.08 -2.04
CA ASN A 25 -11.66 9.06 -2.89
C ASN A 25 -10.29 8.64 -2.32
N ALA A 26 -9.90 7.35 -2.43
CA ALA A 26 -8.61 6.88 -1.94
C ALA A 26 -7.44 7.40 -2.80
N LYS A 27 -7.65 7.52 -4.12
CA LYS A 27 -6.62 7.92 -5.09
C LYS A 27 -5.99 9.27 -4.76
N GLN A 28 -6.79 10.27 -4.37
CA GLN A 28 -6.26 11.59 -3.98
C GLN A 28 -5.21 11.51 -2.86
N TYR A 29 -5.41 10.63 -1.87
CA TYR A 29 -4.46 10.47 -0.77
C TYR A 29 -3.25 9.66 -1.18
N ILE A 30 -3.43 8.65 -2.05
CA ILE A 30 -2.32 7.87 -2.60
C ILE A 30 -1.43 8.77 -3.46
N ASP A 31 -2.02 9.56 -4.35
CA ASP A 31 -1.29 10.53 -5.19
C ASP A 31 -0.52 11.53 -4.32
N TYR A 32 -1.15 12.08 -3.27
CA TYR A 32 -0.47 12.94 -2.30
C TYR A 32 0.74 12.25 -1.64
N LEU A 33 0.61 10.99 -1.24
CA LEU A 33 1.71 10.21 -0.64
C LEU A 33 2.84 9.93 -1.66
N ILE A 34 2.50 9.67 -2.92
CA ILE A 34 3.46 9.49 -4.02
C ILE A 34 4.24 10.80 -4.25
N GLU A 35 3.54 11.94 -4.37
CA GLU A 35 4.17 13.27 -4.55
C GLU A 35 5.14 13.60 -3.41
N ASN A 36 4.81 13.18 -2.19
CA ASN A 36 5.65 13.34 -1.01
C ASN A 36 6.68 12.22 -0.81
N LYS A 37 6.81 11.30 -1.78
CA LYS A 37 7.78 10.19 -1.79
C LYS A 37 7.68 9.30 -0.56
N VAL A 38 6.47 9.10 -0.04
CA VAL A 38 6.23 8.19 1.09
C VAL A 38 6.43 6.75 0.60
N PRO A 39 7.21 5.91 1.30
CA PRO A 39 7.46 4.54 0.86
C PRO A 39 6.23 3.65 1.08
N PHE A 40 5.86 2.88 0.05
CA PHE A 40 4.80 1.87 0.14
C PHE A 40 5.41 0.47 0.23
N HIS A 41 5.24 -0.18 1.39
CA HIS A 41 5.64 -1.58 1.57
C HIS A 41 4.45 -2.49 1.34
N LEU A 42 4.53 -3.37 0.35
CA LEU A 42 3.51 -4.36 0.03
C LEU A 42 3.89 -5.72 0.60
N CYS A 43 3.00 -6.34 1.37
CA CYS A 43 3.15 -7.71 1.85
C CYS A 43 3.42 -8.68 0.68
N THR A 44 4.60 -9.29 0.66
CA THR A 44 5.03 -10.20 -0.41
C THR A 44 4.06 -11.36 -0.67
N PRO A 45 3.70 -12.20 0.33
CA PRO A 45 2.76 -13.30 0.07
C PRO A 45 1.38 -12.78 -0.35
N CYS A 46 0.91 -11.69 0.23
CA CYS A 46 -0.40 -11.10 -0.06
C CYS A 46 -0.52 -10.65 -1.53
N ALA A 47 0.52 -9.99 -2.07
CA ALA A 47 0.56 -9.54 -3.46
C ALA A 47 0.73 -10.71 -4.43
N ARG A 48 1.61 -11.67 -4.12
CA ARG A 48 1.88 -12.83 -4.99
C ARG A 48 0.70 -13.78 -5.10
N THR A 49 -0.05 -14.02 -4.01
CA THR A 49 -1.30 -14.82 -4.07
C THR A 49 -2.37 -14.19 -4.96
N ARG A 50 -2.33 -12.85 -5.14
CA ARG A 50 -3.21 -12.10 -6.05
C ARG A 50 -2.61 -11.90 -7.45
N LEU A 51 -1.46 -12.51 -7.73
CA LEU A 51 -0.74 -12.44 -9.00
C LEU A 51 -0.33 -11.02 -9.42
N PHE A 52 -0.14 -10.12 -8.45
CA PHE A 52 0.33 -8.77 -8.74
C PHE A 52 1.83 -8.77 -9.08
N GLY A 53 2.14 -8.19 -10.24
CA GLY A 53 3.49 -7.97 -10.75
C GLY A 53 4.02 -6.59 -10.37
N GLU A 54 5.34 -6.48 -10.16
CA GLU A 54 5.99 -5.21 -9.77
C GLU A 54 5.90 -4.14 -10.88
N ASP A 55 5.70 -4.55 -12.14
CA ASP A 55 5.41 -3.68 -13.28
C ASP A 55 4.04 -2.98 -13.19
N GLN A 56 3.16 -3.47 -12.31
CA GLN A 56 1.83 -2.91 -12.08
C GLN A 56 1.79 -1.98 -10.87
N PHE A 57 2.92 -1.80 -10.16
CA PHE A 57 2.95 -1.07 -8.90
C PHE A 57 2.90 0.44 -9.12
N ILE A 58 2.30 1.13 -8.17
CA ILE A 58 2.41 2.59 -8.08
C ILE A 58 3.86 2.99 -7.77
N GLU A 59 4.23 4.23 -8.11
CA GLU A 59 5.57 4.75 -7.81
C GLU A 59 5.87 4.69 -6.30
N GLY A 60 7.08 4.25 -5.96
CA GLY A 60 7.52 4.12 -4.56
C GLY A 60 7.04 2.86 -3.83
N ALA A 61 6.23 2.01 -4.49
CA ALA A 61 5.84 0.73 -3.94
C ALA A 61 6.88 -0.37 -4.19
N LYS A 62 7.07 -1.23 -3.19
CA LYS A 62 7.97 -2.39 -3.25
C LYS A 62 7.44 -3.55 -2.43
N LEU A 63 7.80 -4.76 -2.83
CA LEU A 63 7.56 -5.95 -2.02
C LEU A 63 8.40 -5.92 -0.74
N SER A 64 7.81 -6.36 0.36
CA SER A 64 8.48 -6.46 1.66
C SER A 64 7.98 -7.68 2.43
N THR A 65 8.85 -8.22 3.27
CA THR A 65 8.59 -9.39 4.12
C THR A 65 8.01 -8.96 5.46
N ALA A 66 7.50 -9.94 6.22
CA ALA A 66 6.99 -9.70 7.58
C ALA A 66 8.06 -9.12 8.51
N SER A 67 9.35 -9.46 8.33
CA SER A 67 10.45 -8.91 9.14
C SER A 67 10.52 -7.38 9.03
N VAL A 68 10.38 -6.82 7.82
CA VAL A 68 10.36 -5.35 7.62
C VAL A 68 9.19 -4.70 8.35
N LEU A 69 8.01 -5.33 8.36
CA LEU A 69 6.86 -4.82 9.13
C LEU A 69 7.16 -4.81 10.63
N ILE A 70 7.72 -5.90 11.15
CA ILE A 70 8.07 -6.04 12.57
C ILE A 70 9.07 -4.96 12.98
N ASP A 71 10.14 -4.77 12.19
CA ASP A 71 11.16 -3.75 12.47
C ASP A 71 10.57 -2.34 12.44
N LEU A 72 9.74 -2.01 11.43
CA LEU A 72 9.05 -0.72 11.35
C LEU A 72 8.13 -0.49 12.55
N ALA A 73 7.39 -1.52 12.97
CA ALA A 73 6.45 -1.42 14.07
C ALA A 73 7.14 -1.31 15.44
N ALA A 74 8.30 -1.95 15.62
CA ALA A 74 9.09 -1.86 16.84
C ALA A 74 9.66 -0.45 17.08
N GLU A 75 10.06 0.22 15.99
CA GLU A 75 10.74 1.53 16.04
C GLU A 75 9.79 2.73 15.84
N SER A 76 8.51 2.49 15.56
CA SER A 76 7.54 3.54 15.24
C SER A 76 6.33 3.55 16.17
N LYS A 77 5.63 4.70 16.23
CA LYS A 77 4.24 4.72 16.70
C LYS A 77 3.34 4.21 15.58
N VAL A 78 2.61 3.13 15.83
CA VAL A 78 1.82 2.44 14.81
C VAL A 78 0.35 2.87 14.89
N PHE A 79 -0.22 3.22 13.73
CA PHE A 79 -1.66 3.30 13.52
C PHE A 79 -2.12 2.05 12.79
N THR A 80 -3.23 1.45 13.22
CA THR A 80 -3.84 0.26 12.60
C THR A 80 -5.28 0.60 12.22
N PHE A 81 -5.69 0.20 11.02
CA PHE A 81 -6.99 0.48 10.41
C PHE A 81 -7.62 -0.82 9.93
#